data_AF-A0A925QKL3-F1
#
_entry.id   AF-A0A925QKL3-F1
#
_cell.length_a   1.000
_cell.length_b   1.000
_cell.length_c   1.000
_cell.angle_alpha   90.00
_cell.angle_beta   90.00
_cell.angle_gamma   90.00
#
_symmetry.space_group_name_H-M   'P 1'
#
loop_
_entity.id
_entity.type
_entity.pdbx_description
1 polymer ?
#
loop_
_entity_poly.entity_id
_entity_poly.type
_entity_poly.pdbx_seq_one_letter_code
_entity_poly.pdbx_strand_id
1 'polypeptide(L)'
;GPTKGDGYRYSTSGEISFNEAARGISDLGEIVYAILVADGIVKIGWTTDLYNRFRNLRTCDGAVKVLGFTFGGHAEEMEIHKALHAHVARGREYYHPAPEVMEVINGWRAAVGMDDIAA
;
A
#
# COMPACT_ATOMS: atom_id res chain seq x y z
N GLY A 1 25.73 4.17 -30.94
CA GLY A 1 24.73 4.92 -30.16
C GLY A 1 24.57 4.22 -28.82
N PRO A 2 24.58 4.94 -27.69
CA PRO A 2 24.57 4.28 -26.39
C PRO A 2 23.16 3.82 -26.02
N THR A 3 23.08 2.57 -25.58
CA THR A 3 21.95 1.91 -24.92
C THR A 3 21.62 2.61 -23.58
N LYS A 4 20.39 3.13 -23.44
CA LYS A 4 19.74 3.37 -22.13
C LYS A 4 19.78 2.04 -21.36
N GLY A 5 20.28 1.88 -20.15
CA GLY A 5 20.56 2.80 -19.04
C GLY A 5 20.23 1.94 -17.79
N ASP A 6 21.23 1.29 -17.21
CA ASP A 6 22.09 1.78 -16.13
C ASP A 6 21.49 1.58 -14.74
N GLY A 7 22.09 0.62 -14.03
CA GLY A 7 22.50 0.81 -12.63
C GLY A 7 21.39 0.76 -11.59
N TYR A 8 21.09 -0.45 -11.12
CA TYR A 8 20.64 -0.64 -9.74
C TYR A 8 21.79 -0.19 -8.82
N ARG A 9 21.82 1.10 -8.50
CA ARG A 9 22.70 1.61 -7.45
C ARG A 9 22.07 1.19 -6.13
N TYR A 10 22.55 0.05 -5.61
CA TYR A 10 22.39 -0.30 -4.21
C TYR A 10 22.71 0.93 -3.36
N SER A 11 21.82 1.28 -2.43
CA SER A 11 22.16 2.23 -1.40
C SER A 11 23.43 1.72 -0.70
N THR A 12 24.39 2.61 -0.47
CA THR A 12 25.70 2.28 0.11
C THR A 12 25.61 1.82 1.59
N SER A 13 24.41 1.62 2.14
CA SER A 13 24.16 1.10 3.49
C SER A 13 23.64 -0.34 3.55
N GLY A 14 23.39 -1.00 2.40
CA GLY A 14 22.75 -2.33 2.41
C GLY A 14 21.26 -2.31 2.78
N GLU A 15 20.68 -1.13 2.97
CA GLU A 15 19.25 -0.92 3.19
C GLU A 15 18.55 -0.70 1.85
N ILE A 16 17.51 -1.50 1.58
CA ILE A 16 16.67 -1.34 0.39
C ILE A 16 15.86 -0.06 0.55
N SER A 17 15.93 0.86 -0.42
CA SER A 17 15.09 2.06 -0.38
C SER A 17 13.61 1.68 -0.56
N PHE A 18 12.69 2.51 -0.04
CA PHE A 18 11.25 2.29 -0.26
C PHE A 18 10.89 2.14 -1.75
N ASN A 19 11.54 2.91 -2.63
CA ASN A 19 11.27 2.84 -4.06
C ASN A 19 11.69 1.50 -4.67
N GLU A 20 12.84 0.95 -4.24
CA GLU A 20 13.31 -0.37 -4.67
C GLU A 20 12.40 -1.46 -4.12
N ALA A 21 12.01 -1.39 -2.84
CA ALA A 21 11.08 -2.33 -2.24
C ALA A 21 9.70 -2.31 -2.95
N ALA A 22 9.13 -1.13 -3.18
CA ALA A 22 7.83 -1.00 -3.82
C ALA A 22 7.82 -1.52 -5.26
N ARG A 23 8.93 -1.34 -6.01
CA ARG A 23 9.09 -1.94 -7.34
C ARG A 23 9.23 -3.45 -7.26
N GLY A 24 10.08 -3.96 -6.37
CA GLY A 24 10.25 -5.39 -6.17
C GLY A 24 8.94 -6.09 -5.80
N ILE A 25 8.11 -5.48 -4.94
CA ILE A 25 6.79 -6.02 -4.60
C ILE A 25 5.84 -5.99 -5.82
N SER A 26 5.89 -4.94 -6.65
CA SER A 26 5.06 -4.84 -7.86
C SER A 26 5.40 -5.92 -8.90
N ASP A 27 6.67 -6.34 -8.96
CA ASP A 27 7.11 -7.42 -9.85
C ASP A 27 6.59 -8.82 -9.42
N LEU A 28 6.09 -8.96 -8.18
CA LEU A 28 5.55 -10.22 -7.65
C LEU A 28 4.08 -10.44 -8.02
N GLY A 29 3.37 -9.41 -8.49
CA GLY A 29 2.01 -9.53 -9.01
C GLY A 29 1.05 -8.44 -8.54
N GLU A 30 -0.23 -8.78 -8.55
CA GLU A 30 -1.31 -7.92 -8.12
C GLU A 30 -1.34 -7.74 -6.60
N ILE A 31 -1.55 -6.50 -6.16
CA ILE A 31 -1.45 -6.11 -4.76
C ILE A 31 -2.71 -5.35 -4.35
N VAL A 32 -3.25 -5.73 -3.20
CA VAL A 32 -4.16 -4.89 -2.41
C VAL A 32 -3.35 -4.17 -1.34
N TYR A 33 -3.48 -2.85 -1.26
CA TYR A 33 -2.70 -2.00 -0.35
C TYR A 33 -3.59 -1.25 0.63
N ALA A 34 -3.02 -0.88 1.78
CA ALA A 34 -3.55 0.14 2.68
C ALA A 34 -2.54 1.28 2.83
N ILE A 35 -2.98 2.50 2.57
CA ILE A 35 -2.18 3.72 2.68
C ILE A 35 -2.92 4.75 3.54
N LEU A 36 -2.27 5.24 4.58
CA LEU A 36 -2.74 6.40 5.34
C LEU A 36 -2.49 7.66 4.50
N VAL A 37 -3.51 8.51 4.34
CA VAL A 37 -3.41 9.81 3.67
C VAL A 37 -3.43 10.97 4.68
N ALA A 38 -3.15 12.21 4.22
CA ALA A 38 -2.88 13.36 5.09
C ALA A 38 -3.97 13.67 6.13
N ASP A 39 -5.23 13.32 5.85
CA ASP A 39 -6.38 13.55 6.74
C ASP A 39 -6.55 12.46 7.82
N GLY A 40 -5.56 11.56 7.98
CA GLY A 40 -5.66 10.44 8.94
C GLY A 40 -6.62 9.34 8.49
N ILE A 41 -7.02 9.35 7.22
CA ILE A 41 -7.92 8.39 6.60
C ILE A 41 -7.09 7.29 5.92
N VAL A 42 -7.57 6.06 5.95
CA VAL A 42 -6.93 4.93 5.26
C VAL A 42 -7.58 4.75 3.90
N LYS A 43 -6.77 4.80 2.84
CA LYS A 43 -7.14 4.34 1.50
C LYS A 43 -6.78 2.87 1.35
N ILE A 44 -7.77 2.04 1.02
CA ILE A 44 -7.56 0.67 0.56
C ILE A 44 -7.82 0.62 -0.94
N GLY A 45 -6.96 -0.06 -1.68
CA GLY A 45 -7.27 -0.35 -3.07
C GLY A 45 -6.34 -1.36 -3.71
N TRP A 46 -6.59 -1.66 -4.98
CA TRP A 46 -5.79 -2.60 -5.77
C TRP A 46 -4.86 -1.92 -6.80
N THR A 47 -3.72 -2.55 -7.10
CA THR A 47 -2.82 -2.13 -8.17
C THR A 47 -1.85 -3.24 -8.62
N THR A 48 -1.37 -3.14 -9.85
CA THR A 48 -0.20 -3.88 -10.38
C THR A 48 1.10 -3.08 -10.27
N ASP A 49 1.04 -1.81 -9.85
CA ASP A 49 2.20 -0.91 -9.78
C ASP A 49 2.11 -0.03 -8.52
N LEU A 50 2.57 -0.59 -7.40
CA LEU A 50 2.50 0.06 -6.09
C LEU A 50 3.35 1.34 -6.06
N TYR A 51 4.47 1.37 -6.76
CA TYR A 51 5.34 2.53 -6.81
C TYR A 51 4.65 3.74 -7.46
N ASN A 52 4.10 3.56 -8.67
CA ASN A 52 3.42 4.65 -9.36
C ASN A 52 2.12 5.05 -8.63
N ARG A 53 1.40 4.08 -8.04
CA ARG A 53 0.23 4.35 -7.21
C ARG A 53 0.56 5.22 -6.01
N PHE A 54 1.60 4.86 -5.24
CA PHE A 54 2.04 5.63 -4.08
C PHE A 54 2.47 7.06 -4.46
N ARG A 55 3.20 7.22 -5.57
CA ARG A 55 3.60 8.55 -6.07
C ARG A 55 2.41 9.41 -6.47
N ASN A 56 1.41 8.82 -7.13
CA ASN A 56 0.20 9.51 -7.51
C ASN A 56 -0.57 9.98 -6.28
N LEU A 57 -0.81 9.10 -5.30
CA LEU A 57 -1.48 9.45 -4.04
C LEU A 57 -0.74 10.54 -3.28
N ARG A 58 0.60 10.47 -3.20
CA ARG A 58 1.38 11.53 -2.56
C ARG A 58 1.23 12.90 -3.23
N THR A 59 0.99 12.90 -4.54
CA THR A 59 0.78 14.13 -5.31
C THR A 59 -0.62 14.70 -5.10
N CYS A 60 -1.63 13.82 -5.01
CA CYS A 60 -3.04 14.21 -4.92
C CYS A 60 -3.52 14.46 -3.47
N ASP A 61 -3.08 13.62 -2.53
CA ASP A 61 -3.53 13.59 -1.13
C ASP A 61 -2.47 14.08 -0.13
N GLY A 62 -1.29 14.50 -0.61
CA GLY A 62 -0.22 15.05 0.23
C GLY A 62 0.60 13.98 0.96
N ALA A 63 0.78 14.13 2.27
CA ALA A 63 1.57 13.17 3.05
C ALA A 63 0.88 11.80 3.08
N VAL A 64 1.61 10.75 2.70
CA VAL A 64 1.10 9.37 2.66
C VAL A 64 2.06 8.39 3.32
N LYS A 65 1.51 7.35 3.95
CA LYS A 65 2.28 6.27 4.60
C LYS A 65 1.67 4.91 4.23
N VAL A 66 2.49 3.99 3.72
CA VAL A 66 2.07 2.60 3.53
C VAL A 66 1.90 1.95 4.90
N LEU A 67 0.71 1.41 5.15
CA LEU A 67 0.39 0.70 6.40
C LEU A 67 0.56 -0.81 6.24
N GLY A 68 0.18 -1.36 5.08
CA GLY A 68 0.31 -2.78 4.79
C GLY A 68 -0.10 -3.10 3.36
N PHE A 69 0.13 -4.33 2.95
CA PHE A 69 -0.28 -4.86 1.66
C PHE A 69 -0.46 -6.37 1.73
N THR A 70 -1.29 -6.92 0.85
CA THR A 70 -1.39 -8.34 0.57
C THR A 70 -1.36 -8.57 -0.93
N PHE A 71 -0.91 -9.76 -1.35
CA PHE A 71 -1.12 -10.19 -2.73
C PHE A 71 -2.60 -10.50 -2.95
N GLY A 72 -3.14 -10.04 -4.06
CA GLY A 72 -4.56 -10.14 -4.36
C GLY A 72 -4.97 -9.18 -5.46
N GLY A 73 -6.04 -9.54 -6.16
CA GLY A 73 -6.59 -8.81 -7.27
C GLY A 73 -7.74 -7.89 -6.87
N HIS A 74 -8.45 -7.42 -7.89
CA HIS A 74 -9.66 -6.63 -7.72
C HIS A 74 -10.79 -7.38 -6.97
N ALA A 75 -10.87 -8.70 -7.10
CA ALA A 75 -11.90 -9.48 -6.41
C ALA A 75 -11.70 -9.46 -4.89
N GLU A 76 -10.46 -9.63 -4.43
CA GLU A 76 -10.09 -9.57 -3.01
C GLU A 76 -10.34 -8.16 -2.44
N GLU A 77 -9.96 -7.12 -3.18
CA GLU A 77 -10.28 -5.72 -2.82
C GLU A 77 -11.78 -5.52 -2.61
N MET A 78 -12.62 -6.05 -3.49
CA MET A 78 -14.08 -5.89 -3.41
C MET A 78 -14.69 -6.55 -2.17
N GLU A 79 -14.21 -7.74 -1.78
CA GLU A 79 -14.66 -8.38 -0.53
C GLU A 79 -14.22 -7.58 0.70
N ILE A 80 -13.00 -7.00 0.70
CA ILE A 80 -12.55 -6.09 1.76
C ILE A 80 -13.45 -4.86 1.84
N HIS A 81 -13.79 -4.26 0.70
CA HIS A 81 -14.65 -3.08 0.66
C HIS A 81 -16.05 -3.36 1.20
N LYS A 82 -16.59 -4.54 0.89
CA LYS A 82 -17.87 -5.02 1.41
C LYS A 82 -17.81 -5.25 2.92
N ALA A 83 -16.75 -5.89 3.42
CA ALA A 83 -16.57 -6.14 4.85
C ALA A 83 -16.42 -4.84 5.66
N LEU A 84 -15.74 -3.84 5.11
CA LEU A 84 -15.44 -2.58 5.80
C LEU A 84 -16.44 -1.45 5.51
N HIS A 85 -17.54 -1.73 4.81
CA HIS A 85 -18.49 -0.71 4.35
C HIS A 85 -19.00 0.22 5.48
N ALA A 86 -19.14 -0.31 6.70
CA ALA A 86 -19.59 0.46 7.87
C ALA A 86 -18.60 1.57 8.31
N HIS A 87 -17.34 1.52 7.87
CA HIS A 87 -16.27 2.42 8.28
C HIS A 87 -15.84 3.40 7.18
N VAL A 88 -16.60 3.47 6.07
CA VAL A 88 -16.31 4.35 4.95
C VAL A 88 -16.35 5.82 5.39
N ALA A 89 -15.25 6.53 5.16
CA ALA A 89 -15.11 7.96 5.42
C ALA A 89 -15.50 8.80 4.20
N ARG A 90 -15.06 8.40 3.00
CA ARG A 90 -15.43 9.06 1.73
C ARG A 90 -15.35 8.11 0.53
N GLY A 91 -16.27 8.25 -0.42
CA GLY A 91 -16.30 7.36 -1.60
C GLY A 91 -16.52 5.90 -1.20
N ARG A 92 -15.78 4.96 -1.79
CA ARG A 92 -15.87 3.52 -1.49
C ARG A 92 -14.54 2.89 -1.05
N GLU A 93 -13.47 3.66 -1.10
CA GLU A 93 -12.09 3.17 -0.94
C GLU A 93 -11.37 3.83 0.24
N TYR A 94 -12.03 4.75 0.95
CA TYR A 94 -11.44 5.50 2.04
C TYR A 94 -12.21 5.24 3.34
N TYR A 95 -11.48 4.93 4.40
CA TYR A 95 -12.00 4.44 5.67
C TYR A 95 -11.43 5.21 6.85
N HIS A 96 -12.23 5.37 7.90
CA HIS A 96 -11.70 5.76 9.20
C HIS A 96 -10.77 4.65 9.73
N PRO A 97 -9.70 4.96 10.47
CA PRO A 97 -8.81 3.96 11.09
C PRO A 97 -9.50 3.30 12.30
N ALA A 98 -10.66 2.70 12.08
CA ALA A 98 -11.39 1.95 13.09
C ALA A 98 -10.67 0.64 13.42
N PRO A 99 -10.87 0.06 14.62
CA PRO A 99 -10.24 -1.19 15.02
C PRO A 99 -10.34 -2.31 13.97
N GLU A 100 -11.50 -2.46 13.33
CA GLU A 100 -11.77 -3.47 12.31
C GLU A 100 -10.97 -3.24 11.03
N VAL A 101 -10.75 -1.98 10.65
CA VAL A 101 -9.90 -1.62 9.50
C VAL A 101 -8.44 -1.94 9.83
N MET A 102 -8.02 -1.63 11.06
CA MET A 102 -6.65 -1.89 11.51
C MET A 102 -6.36 -3.38 11.70
N GLU A 103 -7.36 -4.17 12.12
CA GLU A 103 -7.25 -5.63 12.21
C GLU A 103 -6.97 -6.27 10.85
N VAL A 104 -7.68 -5.84 9.80
CA VAL A 104 -7.42 -6.29 8.43
C VAL A 104 -5.98 -5.96 8.01
N ILE A 105 -5.53 -4.74 8.28
CA ILE A 105 -4.18 -4.29 7.91
C ILE A 105 -3.11 -5.03 8.70
N ASN A 106 -3.32 -5.25 10.00
CA ASN A 106 -2.42 -6.02 10.85
C ASN A 106 -2.35 -7.48 10.41
N GLY A 107 -3.46 -8.07 9.98
CA GLY A 107 -3.45 -9.39 9.33
C GLY A 107 -2.52 -9.45 8.12
N TRP A 108 -2.52 -8.42 7.27
CA TRP A 108 -1.60 -8.33 6.13
C TRP A 108 -0.14 -8.16 6.57
N ARG A 109 0.12 -7.33 7.57
CA ARG A 109 1.45 -7.10 8.13
C ARG A 109 2.03 -8.38 8.72
N ALA A 110 1.24 -9.10 9.50
CA ALA A 110 1.62 -10.39 10.08
C ALA A 110 1.98 -11.43 9.00
N ALA A 111 1.24 -11.47 7.89
CA ALA A 111 1.50 -12.40 6.79
C ALA A 111 2.86 -12.20 6.11
N VAL A 112 3.43 -10.99 6.19
CA VAL A 112 4.77 -10.66 5.68
C VAL A 112 5.81 -10.48 6.80
N GLY A 113 5.50 -10.88 8.03
CA GLY A 113 6.41 -10.83 9.18
C GLY A 113 6.67 -9.44 9.75
N MET A 114 5.71 -8.51 9.60
CA MET A 114 5.77 -7.17 10.18
C MET A 114 4.95 -7.08 11.47
N ASP A 115 5.41 -6.26 12.42
CA ASP A 115 4.69 -5.99 13.68
C ASP A 115 3.37 -5.26 13.46
N ASP A 116 2.42 -5.43 14.37
CA ASP A 116 1.15 -4.70 14.35
C ASP A 116 1.34 -3.18 14.48
N ILE A 117 0.37 -2.44 13.94
CA ILE A 117 0.22 -1.00 14.15
C ILE A 117 -1.03 -0.72 14.99
N ALA A 118 -0.93 0.28 15.86
CA ALA A 118 -2.04 0.73 16.69
C ALA A 118 -3.14 1.38 15.84
N ALA A 119 -4.38 1.28 16.33
CA ALA A 119 -5.51 2.08 15.86
C ALA A 119 -5.45 3.52 16.39
#